data_AF-A0A957CIZ0-F1
#
_entry.id   AF-A0A957CIZ0-F1
#
_cell.length_a   1.000
_cell.length_b   1.000
_cell.length_c   1.000
_cell.angle_alpha   90.00
_cell.angle_beta   90.00
_cell.angle_gamma   90.00
#
_symmetry.space_group_name_H-M   'P 1'
#
loop_
_entity.id
_entity.type
_entity.pdbx_description
1 polymer ?
#
loop_
_entity_poly.entity_id
_entity_poly.type
_entity_poly.pdbx_seq_one_letter_code
_entity_poly.pdbx_strand_id
1 'polypeptide(L)'
;MTSEKPTSPNRVLDLEAGMAMVVTDLHGDWDAYQRYRDCFLTRKRKGEVDYLLVLGDMIHRSGPSVNDKSVEIVLDLIGLAEAQDGDVICLLGNHELPHIYNILLQKGNELFTPRFEHAMGVHREKIVQFFDTLPFYIRTRAGVTLSHAGATAAIGEKDGLQRLWHFSHQQILKDAKEAITQEERPSLMREMRELYGRSYNELSRTLFATSGINDPRYDNFLIGTLASSDNPDFDLIWSALFTRNENEYGDHGYNVILDTMLR
;
A
#
# COMPACT_ATOMS: atom_id res chain seq x y z
N MET A 1 -6.96 8.46 33.52
CA MET A 1 -7.09 7.67 32.28
C MET A 1 -6.02 8.15 31.32
N THR A 2 -4.88 7.47 31.31
CA THR A 2 -3.86 7.66 30.30
C THR A 2 -4.41 7.14 28.99
N SER A 3 -4.76 8.05 28.08
CA SER A 3 -4.99 7.72 26.68
C SER A 3 -3.70 7.12 26.15
N GLU A 4 -3.62 5.79 26.05
CA GLU A 4 -2.60 5.15 25.22
C GLU A 4 -2.76 5.76 23.82
N LYS A 5 -1.74 6.50 23.37
CA LYS A 5 -1.65 6.87 21.96
C LYS A 5 -1.66 5.54 21.20
N PRO A 6 -2.51 5.37 20.17
CA PRO A 6 -2.41 4.20 19.33
C PRO A 6 -0.97 4.14 18.82
N THR A 7 -0.26 3.06 19.17
CA THR A 7 1.12 2.84 18.71
C THR A 7 1.07 2.73 17.19
N SER A 8 1.65 3.69 16.49
CA SER A 8 1.76 3.63 15.03
C SER A 8 2.35 2.28 14.63
N PRO A 9 1.82 1.61 13.59
CA PRO A 9 2.40 0.37 13.11
C PRO A 9 3.87 0.59 12.73
N ASN A 10 4.72 -0.38 13.06
CA ASN A 10 6.13 -0.33 12.69
C ASN A 10 6.26 -0.58 11.18
N ARG A 11 6.70 0.42 10.43
CA ARG A 11 6.78 0.35 8.96
C ARG A 11 8.04 -0.31 8.44
N VAL A 12 8.96 -0.68 9.32
CA VAL A 12 10.15 -1.44 8.94
C VAL A 12 10.34 -2.58 9.90
N LEU A 13 10.42 -3.78 9.37
CA LEU A 13 10.62 -4.98 10.16
C LEU A 13 12.08 -5.41 10.12
N ASP A 14 12.62 -5.78 11.28
CA ASP A 14 13.96 -6.32 11.39
C ASP A 14 13.89 -7.85 11.48
N LEU A 15 14.52 -8.54 10.52
CA LEU A 15 14.72 -9.98 10.51
C LEU A 15 16.13 -10.31 11.00
N GLU A 16 16.20 -10.81 12.24
CA GLU A 16 17.47 -11.10 12.92
C GLU A 16 18.16 -12.37 12.38
N ALA A 17 17.38 -13.38 12.00
CA ALA A 17 17.87 -14.65 11.51
C ALA A 17 16.78 -15.42 10.75
N GLY A 18 17.20 -16.46 10.02
CA GLY A 18 16.32 -17.42 9.34
C GLY A 18 16.50 -17.43 7.82
N MET A 19 15.75 -18.29 7.16
CA MET A 19 15.72 -18.45 5.71
C MET A 19 14.39 -17.91 5.16
N ALA A 20 14.45 -16.94 4.25
CA ALA A 20 13.27 -16.36 3.63
C ALA A 20 13.07 -16.87 2.21
N MET A 21 11.82 -17.20 1.87
CA MET A 21 11.36 -17.29 0.50
C MET A 21 10.77 -15.94 0.10
N VAL A 22 11.38 -15.28 -0.88
CA VAL A 22 11.00 -13.94 -1.32
C VAL A 22 10.25 -14.01 -2.64
N VAL A 23 9.08 -13.39 -2.68
CA VAL A 23 8.17 -13.30 -3.82
C VAL A 23 7.92 -11.83 -4.11
N THR A 24 8.16 -11.40 -5.34
CA THR A 24 7.85 -10.04 -5.80
C THR A 24 6.42 -9.99 -6.35
N ASP A 25 6.13 -9.06 -7.25
CA ASP A 25 4.83 -8.78 -7.85
C ASP A 25 4.04 -10.04 -8.22
N LEU A 26 2.78 -10.09 -7.77
CA LEU A 26 1.83 -11.14 -8.14
C LEU A 26 0.78 -10.64 -9.12
N HIS A 27 0.40 -9.35 -9.05
CA HIS A 27 -0.57 -8.69 -9.91
C HIS A 27 -1.83 -9.53 -10.20
N GLY A 28 -2.47 -10.06 -9.16
CA GLY A 28 -3.70 -10.85 -9.32
C GLY A 28 -3.50 -12.21 -10.01
N ASP A 29 -2.27 -12.71 -10.18
CA ASP A 29 -2.00 -14.00 -10.82
C ASP A 29 -2.09 -15.17 -9.85
N TRP A 30 -3.28 -15.76 -9.77
CA TRP A 30 -3.60 -16.86 -8.86
C TRP A 30 -2.71 -18.08 -9.02
N ASP A 31 -2.43 -18.49 -10.26
CA ASP A 31 -1.64 -19.70 -10.51
C ASP A 31 -0.20 -19.53 -10.00
N ALA A 32 0.37 -18.33 -10.15
CA ALA A 32 1.68 -18.01 -9.60
C ALA A 32 1.65 -17.99 -8.07
N TYR A 33 0.67 -17.28 -7.50
CA TYR A 33 0.47 -17.21 -6.06
C TYR A 33 0.35 -18.60 -5.41
N GLN A 34 -0.50 -19.48 -5.93
CA GLN A 34 -0.69 -20.83 -5.40
C GLN A 34 0.61 -21.64 -5.41
N ARG A 35 1.38 -21.59 -6.50
CA ARG A 35 2.69 -22.28 -6.57
C ARG A 35 3.63 -21.80 -5.48
N TYR A 36 3.71 -20.49 -5.24
CA TYR A 36 4.59 -19.93 -4.23
C TYR A 36 4.14 -20.28 -2.81
N ARG A 37 2.85 -20.11 -2.51
CA ARG A 37 2.25 -20.47 -1.23
C ARG A 37 2.46 -21.95 -0.90
N ASP A 38 2.14 -22.83 -1.83
CA ASP A 38 2.20 -24.28 -1.61
C ASP A 38 3.66 -24.76 -1.48
N CYS A 39 4.58 -24.12 -2.22
CA CYS A 39 6.02 -24.32 -2.05
C CYS A 39 6.48 -23.90 -0.65
N PHE A 40 6.15 -22.68 -0.22
CA PHE A 40 6.48 -22.19 1.12
C PHE A 40 5.98 -23.14 2.20
N LEU A 41 4.68 -23.48 2.20
CA LEU A 41 4.09 -24.38 3.19
C LEU A 41 4.78 -25.75 3.20
N THR A 42 5.14 -26.27 2.02
CA THR A 42 5.85 -27.55 1.91
C THR A 42 7.26 -27.47 2.50
N ARG A 43 8.00 -26.38 2.25
CA ARG A 43 9.36 -26.19 2.74
C ARG A 43 9.40 -25.82 4.22
N LYS A 44 8.43 -25.04 4.70
CA LYS A 44 8.27 -24.68 6.12
C LYS A 44 8.03 -25.92 6.98
N ARG A 45 7.17 -26.84 6.53
CA ARG A 45 6.97 -28.15 7.21
C ARG A 45 8.23 -29.01 7.31
N LYS A 46 9.21 -28.80 6.43
CA LYS A 46 10.51 -29.48 6.45
C LYS A 46 11.58 -28.72 7.24
N GLY A 47 11.27 -27.52 7.75
CA GLY A 47 12.25 -26.62 8.38
C GLY A 47 13.27 -26.03 7.41
N GLU A 48 12.96 -25.97 6.11
CA GLU A 48 13.88 -25.45 5.08
C GLU A 48 13.75 -23.94 4.85
N VAL A 49 12.60 -23.36 5.21
CA VAL A 49 12.33 -21.92 5.13
C VAL A 49 11.58 -21.52 6.39
N ASP A 50 11.89 -20.33 6.88
CA ASP A 50 11.25 -19.73 8.05
C ASP A 50 10.16 -18.75 7.61
N TYR A 51 10.44 -17.90 6.61
CA TYR A 51 9.54 -16.83 6.22
C TYR A 51 9.08 -16.92 4.77
N LEU A 52 7.85 -16.47 4.52
CA LEU A 52 7.38 -16.06 3.20
C LEU A 52 7.29 -14.53 3.18
N LEU A 53 8.09 -13.90 2.32
CA LEU A 53 8.08 -12.46 2.12
C LEU A 53 7.45 -12.15 0.77
N VAL A 54 6.33 -11.43 0.76
CA VAL A 54 5.70 -10.89 -0.47
C VAL A 54 6.01 -9.41 -0.53
N LEU A 55 6.74 -8.95 -1.54
CA LEU A 55 7.30 -7.59 -1.55
C LEU A 55 6.36 -6.49 -2.04
N GLY A 56 5.07 -6.78 -2.24
CA GLY A 56 4.07 -5.82 -2.70
C GLY A 56 3.39 -6.28 -3.99
N ASP A 57 2.55 -5.40 -4.55
CA ASP A 57 1.88 -5.57 -5.84
C ASP A 57 1.19 -6.94 -5.95
N MET A 58 0.42 -7.25 -4.91
CA MET A 58 -0.43 -8.43 -4.86
C MET A 58 -1.60 -8.31 -5.84
N ILE A 59 -2.02 -7.08 -6.13
CA ILE A 59 -3.25 -6.78 -6.84
C ILE A 59 -3.04 -6.17 -8.23
N HIS A 60 -4.15 -6.08 -8.97
CA HIS A 60 -4.30 -5.50 -10.30
C HIS A 60 -3.61 -6.26 -11.44
N ARG A 61 -4.28 -7.30 -11.94
CA ARG A 61 -3.88 -7.95 -13.18
C ARG A 61 -4.18 -7.08 -14.40
N SER A 62 -3.21 -6.82 -15.26
CA SER A 62 -3.53 -6.22 -16.56
C SER A 62 -4.40 -7.14 -17.41
N GLY A 63 -5.31 -6.54 -18.18
CA GLY A 63 -6.16 -7.27 -19.14
C GLY A 63 -7.53 -7.69 -18.57
N PRO A 64 -8.12 -8.79 -19.06
CA PRO A 64 -9.51 -9.14 -18.73
C PRO A 64 -9.76 -9.34 -17.24
N SER A 65 -10.83 -8.72 -16.72
CA SER A 65 -11.20 -8.75 -15.29
C SER A 65 -11.44 -10.16 -14.74
N VAL A 66 -11.93 -11.08 -15.56
CA VAL A 66 -12.21 -12.47 -15.16
C VAL A 66 -10.97 -13.24 -14.71
N ASN A 67 -9.78 -12.79 -15.14
CA ASN A 67 -8.50 -13.40 -14.79
C ASN A 67 -7.83 -12.73 -13.58
N ASP A 68 -8.37 -11.62 -13.08
CA ASP A 68 -7.84 -10.91 -11.94
C ASP A 68 -8.34 -11.56 -10.65
N LYS A 69 -7.42 -12.19 -9.91
CA LYS A 69 -7.67 -12.89 -8.66
C LYS A 69 -7.15 -12.14 -7.43
N SER A 70 -7.00 -10.82 -7.56
CA SER A 70 -6.51 -9.94 -6.50
C SER A 70 -7.23 -10.12 -5.16
N VAL A 71 -8.56 -10.21 -5.17
CA VAL A 71 -9.35 -10.33 -3.93
C VAL A 71 -9.08 -11.67 -3.27
N GLU A 72 -9.07 -12.76 -4.04
CA GLU A 72 -8.77 -14.10 -3.53
C GLU A 72 -7.35 -14.20 -2.97
N ILE A 73 -6.35 -13.62 -3.65
CA ILE A 73 -4.96 -13.60 -3.18
C ILE A 73 -4.85 -12.88 -1.83
N VAL A 74 -5.40 -11.67 -1.72
CA VAL A 74 -5.27 -10.88 -0.49
C VAL A 74 -5.99 -11.57 0.68
N LEU A 75 -7.18 -12.11 0.45
CA LEU A 75 -7.92 -12.83 1.49
C LEU A 75 -7.18 -14.10 1.96
N ASP A 76 -6.57 -14.84 1.04
CA ASP A 76 -5.78 -16.03 1.37
C ASP A 76 -4.49 -15.64 2.12
N LEU A 77 -3.82 -14.55 1.73
CA LEU A 77 -2.63 -14.03 2.44
C LEU A 77 -2.95 -13.57 3.86
N ILE A 78 -4.09 -12.90 4.08
CA ILE A 78 -4.53 -12.54 5.43
C ILE A 78 -4.71 -13.79 6.28
N GLY A 79 -5.45 -14.79 5.77
CA GLY A 79 -5.67 -16.04 6.48
C GLY A 79 -4.37 -16.83 6.72
N LEU A 80 -3.44 -16.77 5.77
CA LEU A 80 -2.13 -17.42 5.88
C LEU A 80 -1.25 -16.75 6.93
N ALA A 81 -1.20 -15.41 6.97
CA ALA A 81 -0.46 -14.65 7.98
C ALA A 81 -1.01 -14.91 9.40
N GLU A 82 -2.33 -14.94 9.56
CA GLU A 82 -3.00 -15.31 10.81
C GLU A 82 -2.65 -16.75 11.23
N ALA A 83 -2.58 -17.69 10.29
CA ALA A 83 -2.33 -19.10 10.56
C ALA A 83 -0.85 -19.46 10.78
N GLN A 84 0.09 -18.59 10.40
CA GLN A 84 1.53 -18.85 10.46
C GLN A 84 2.25 -17.94 11.47
N ASP A 85 1.53 -17.31 12.40
CA ASP A 85 2.06 -16.59 13.57
C ASP A 85 3.24 -15.64 13.25
N GLY A 86 3.11 -14.84 12.19
CA GLY A 86 4.11 -13.86 11.78
C GLY A 86 5.18 -14.36 10.79
N ASP A 87 5.15 -15.62 10.37
CA ASP A 87 6.07 -16.15 9.36
C ASP A 87 5.76 -15.68 7.92
N VAL A 88 4.57 -15.14 7.68
CA VAL A 88 4.19 -14.55 6.39
C VAL A 88 4.10 -13.04 6.52
N ILE A 89 4.95 -12.35 5.76
CA ILE A 89 5.09 -10.91 5.79
C ILE A 89 4.84 -10.37 4.39
N CYS A 90 3.89 -9.45 4.26
CA CYS A 90 3.62 -8.73 3.02
C CYS A 90 4.07 -7.28 3.17
N LEU A 91 4.77 -6.73 2.19
CA LEU A 91 5.07 -5.31 2.11
C LEU A 91 3.95 -4.56 1.38
N LEU A 92 3.82 -3.27 1.68
CA LEU A 92 2.94 -2.38 0.93
C LEU A 92 3.56 -2.11 -0.45
N GLY A 93 2.86 -2.49 -1.52
CA GLY A 93 3.21 -2.11 -2.87
C GLY A 93 2.54 -0.81 -3.30
N ASN A 94 2.96 -0.32 -4.46
CA ASN A 94 2.39 0.90 -5.05
C ASN A 94 1.01 0.65 -5.65
N HIS A 95 0.65 -0.61 -5.89
CA HIS A 95 -0.71 -0.99 -6.29
C HIS A 95 -1.69 -0.99 -5.11
N GLU A 96 -1.25 -1.29 -3.88
CA GLU A 96 -2.11 -1.29 -2.70
C GLU A 96 -2.36 0.11 -2.10
N LEU A 97 -1.34 0.99 -2.10
CA LEU A 97 -1.40 2.34 -1.53
C LEU A 97 -2.63 3.16 -1.98
N PRO A 98 -3.01 3.21 -3.28
CA PRO A 98 -4.14 3.97 -3.77
C PRO A 98 -5.48 3.62 -3.11
N HIS A 99 -5.64 2.39 -2.63
CA HIS A 99 -6.87 1.92 -1.99
C HIS A 99 -7.00 2.36 -0.53
N ILE A 100 -5.87 2.59 0.14
CA ILE A 100 -5.85 3.20 1.47
C ILE A 100 -6.31 4.65 1.37
N TYR A 101 -5.82 5.38 0.36
CA TYR A 101 -6.11 6.80 0.19
C TYR A 101 -7.31 7.10 -0.68
N ASN A 102 -7.98 6.11 -1.27
CA ASN A 102 -9.07 6.36 -2.24
C ASN A 102 -8.63 7.30 -3.38
N ILE A 103 -7.44 7.08 -3.94
CA ILE A 103 -6.93 7.81 -5.11
C ILE A 103 -6.85 6.88 -6.33
N LEU A 104 -6.72 7.48 -7.52
CA LEU A 104 -6.70 6.73 -8.78
C LEU A 104 -5.31 6.19 -9.11
N LEU A 105 -5.27 4.94 -9.55
CA LEU A 105 -4.10 4.27 -10.11
C LEU A 105 -4.35 3.98 -11.59
N GLN A 106 -3.48 4.50 -12.43
CA GLN A 106 -3.57 4.35 -13.87
C GLN A 106 -2.18 4.07 -14.47
N LYS A 107 -2.13 3.15 -15.44
CA LYS A 107 -0.94 2.90 -16.27
C LYS A 107 -1.31 2.97 -17.73
N GLY A 108 -0.78 3.97 -18.43
CA GLY A 108 -1.19 4.25 -19.82
C GLY A 108 -2.68 4.52 -19.88
N ASN A 109 -3.43 3.68 -20.62
CA ASN A 109 -4.89 3.79 -20.76
C ASN A 109 -5.68 2.89 -19.81
N GLU A 110 -5.01 2.10 -18.96
CA GLU A 110 -5.65 1.16 -18.04
C GLU A 110 -5.82 1.82 -16.66
N LEU A 111 -7.07 1.98 -16.23
CA LEU A 111 -7.45 2.48 -14.92
C LEU A 111 -7.81 1.30 -14.01
N PHE A 112 -7.01 1.08 -12.96
CA PHE A 112 -7.11 -0.13 -12.14
C PHE A 112 -8.06 0.00 -10.94
N THR A 113 -8.09 1.18 -10.32
CA THR A 113 -8.80 1.42 -9.06
C THR A 113 -10.26 0.95 -9.07
N PRO A 114 -11.10 1.31 -10.07
CA PRO A 114 -12.52 0.97 -10.04
C PRO A 114 -12.76 -0.53 -9.99
N ARG A 115 -12.03 -1.29 -10.83
CA ARG A 115 -12.25 -2.73 -10.95
C ARG A 115 -12.05 -3.43 -9.61
N PHE A 116 -10.97 -3.10 -8.90
CA PHE A 116 -10.67 -3.71 -7.61
C PHE A 116 -11.61 -3.21 -6.51
N GLU A 117 -11.92 -1.92 -6.46
CA GLU A 117 -12.87 -1.35 -5.49
C GLU A 117 -14.25 -2.02 -5.55
N HIS A 118 -14.76 -2.29 -6.77
CA HIS A 118 -16.00 -3.04 -6.95
C HIS A 118 -15.85 -4.53 -6.59
N ALA A 119 -14.73 -5.15 -6.93
CA ALA A 119 -14.48 -6.57 -6.67
C ALA A 119 -14.35 -6.88 -5.17
N MET A 120 -13.79 -5.96 -4.37
CA MET A 120 -13.63 -6.16 -2.91
C MET A 120 -14.97 -6.40 -2.20
N GLY A 121 -16.06 -5.74 -2.65
CA GLY A 121 -17.40 -5.92 -2.11
C GLY A 121 -17.46 -5.85 -0.58
N VAL A 122 -18.03 -6.88 0.05
CA VAL A 122 -18.15 -6.99 1.51
C VAL A 122 -16.82 -7.14 2.24
N HIS A 123 -15.73 -7.48 1.54
CA HIS A 123 -14.40 -7.68 2.11
C HIS A 123 -13.56 -6.41 2.15
N ARG A 124 -14.04 -5.30 1.59
CA ARG A 124 -13.27 -4.06 1.44
C ARG A 124 -12.63 -3.58 2.74
N GLU A 125 -13.41 -3.53 3.83
CA GLU A 125 -12.90 -3.06 5.12
C GLU A 125 -11.72 -3.92 5.60
N LYS A 126 -11.89 -5.25 5.56
CA LYS A 126 -10.83 -6.20 5.93
C LYS A 126 -9.58 -6.04 5.06
N ILE A 127 -9.75 -5.89 3.74
CA ILE A 127 -8.63 -5.75 2.79
C ILE A 127 -7.89 -4.42 2.99
N VAL A 128 -8.60 -3.31 3.08
CA VAL A 128 -7.98 -1.98 3.26
C VAL A 128 -7.33 -1.87 4.63
N GLN A 129 -7.92 -2.47 5.67
CA GLN A 129 -7.29 -2.55 6.98
C GLN A 129 -5.99 -3.37 6.92
N PHE A 130 -5.97 -4.49 6.20
CA PHE A 130 -4.74 -5.24 5.99
C PHE A 130 -3.67 -4.38 5.30
N PHE A 131 -4.01 -3.70 4.20
CA PHE A 131 -3.09 -2.79 3.50
C PHE A 131 -2.55 -1.69 4.42
N ASP A 132 -3.41 -1.09 5.25
CA ASP A 132 -3.03 -0.05 6.22
C ASP A 132 -1.99 -0.54 7.24
N THR A 133 -1.93 -1.85 7.52
CA THR A 133 -0.94 -2.42 8.46
C THR A 133 0.39 -2.82 7.82
N LEU A 134 0.49 -2.84 6.49
CA LEU A 134 1.66 -3.40 5.83
C LEU A 134 2.93 -2.57 6.08
N PRO A 135 4.06 -3.22 6.41
CA PRO A 135 5.36 -2.56 6.42
C PRO A 135 5.78 -2.11 5.03
N PHE A 136 6.70 -1.15 4.97
CA PHE A 136 7.29 -0.64 3.73
C PHE A 136 8.64 -1.29 3.42
N TYR A 137 9.38 -1.67 4.47
CA TYR A 137 10.70 -2.28 4.34
C TYR A 137 10.87 -3.47 5.29
N ILE A 138 11.78 -4.37 4.92
CA ILE A 138 12.38 -5.35 5.82
C ILE A 138 13.88 -5.13 5.81
N ARG A 139 14.52 -5.08 6.97
CA ARG A 139 15.97 -5.12 7.10
C ARG A 139 16.40 -6.46 7.64
N THR A 140 17.58 -6.91 7.22
CA THR A 140 18.18 -8.14 7.72
C THR A 140 19.49 -7.83 8.40
N ARG A 141 19.84 -8.61 9.41
CA ARG A 141 21.17 -8.53 10.06
C ARG A 141 22.33 -8.75 9.09
N ALA A 142 22.09 -9.40 7.95
CA ALA A 142 23.08 -9.62 6.90
C ALA A 142 23.36 -8.37 6.05
N GLY A 143 22.73 -7.23 6.33
CA GLY A 143 22.94 -5.98 5.59
C GLY A 143 22.15 -5.92 4.27
N VAL A 144 21.06 -6.68 4.15
CA VAL A 144 20.11 -6.60 3.04
C VAL A 144 18.84 -5.92 3.50
N THR A 145 18.41 -4.90 2.75
CA THR A 145 17.10 -4.27 2.91
C THR A 145 16.22 -4.65 1.72
N LEU A 146 15.01 -5.10 2.02
CA LEU A 146 13.99 -5.48 1.04
C LEU A 146 12.87 -4.44 1.05
N SER A 147 12.38 -4.10 -0.13
CA SER A 147 11.32 -3.14 -0.37
C SER A 147 10.56 -3.50 -1.65
N HIS A 148 9.41 -2.87 -1.86
CA HIS A 148 8.67 -3.01 -3.11
C HIS A 148 9.43 -2.42 -4.30
N ALA A 149 9.53 -1.10 -4.36
CA ALA A 149 10.12 -0.42 -5.51
C ALA A 149 11.65 -0.36 -5.43
N GLY A 150 12.20 0.08 -4.29
CA GLY A 150 13.65 0.12 -4.08
C GLY A 150 14.12 1.30 -3.24
N ALA A 151 15.32 1.75 -3.57
CA ALA A 151 16.03 2.82 -2.89
C ALA A 151 15.40 4.19 -3.26
N THR A 152 15.14 5.05 -2.27
CA THR A 152 14.68 6.42 -2.50
C THR A 152 15.55 7.45 -1.77
N ALA A 153 15.91 8.53 -2.47
CA ALA A 153 16.68 9.63 -1.89
C ALA A 153 15.92 10.36 -0.78
N ALA A 154 14.57 10.25 -0.75
CA ALA A 154 13.71 10.89 0.24
C ALA A 154 13.99 10.42 1.68
N ILE A 155 14.57 9.22 1.85
CA ILE A 155 15.01 8.73 3.16
C ILE A 155 16.16 9.57 3.74
N GLY A 156 16.99 10.15 2.88
CA GLY A 156 18.11 11.02 3.25
C GLY A 156 17.70 12.46 3.60
N GLU A 157 16.41 12.80 3.46
CA GLU A 157 15.87 14.07 3.93
C GLU A 157 15.93 14.17 5.46
N LYS A 158 15.74 15.39 5.97
CA LYS A 158 15.73 15.63 7.42
C LYS A 158 14.69 14.74 8.10
N ASP A 159 15.17 13.87 9.00
CA ASP A 159 14.39 12.90 9.76
C ASP A 159 13.55 11.94 8.87
N GLY A 160 13.88 11.81 7.58
CA GLY A 160 13.08 11.07 6.59
C GLY A 160 12.89 9.60 6.97
N LEU A 161 13.96 8.92 7.40
CA LEU A 161 13.88 7.54 7.86
C LEU A 161 12.99 7.37 9.11
N GLN A 162 13.06 8.29 10.07
CA GLN A 162 12.22 8.25 11.27
C GLN A 162 10.75 8.53 10.97
N ARG A 163 10.47 9.48 10.08
CA ARG A 163 9.12 9.76 9.59
C ARG A 163 8.53 8.54 8.90
N LEU A 164 9.31 7.88 8.05
CA LEU A 164 8.90 6.68 7.35
C LEU A 164 8.67 5.50 8.31
N TRP A 165 9.55 5.31 9.31
CA TRP A 165 9.41 4.26 10.34
C TRP A 165 8.10 4.35 11.12
N HIS A 166 7.69 5.57 11.48
CA HIS A 166 6.52 5.83 12.32
C HIS A 166 5.30 6.31 11.54
N PHE A 167 5.32 6.10 10.22
CA PHE A 167 4.29 6.59 9.31
C PHE A 167 2.91 6.02 9.65
N SER A 168 1.90 6.89 9.64
CA SER A 168 0.50 6.52 9.84
C SER A 168 -0.38 7.08 8.72
N HIS A 169 -0.87 6.21 7.84
CA HIS A 169 -1.84 6.60 6.81
C HIS A 169 -3.10 7.20 7.44
N GLN A 170 -3.57 6.61 8.54
CA GLN A 170 -4.76 7.06 9.25
C GLN A 170 -4.59 8.47 9.83
N GLN A 171 -3.38 8.85 10.26
CA GLN A 171 -3.13 10.20 10.74
C GLN A 171 -3.24 11.21 9.58
N ILE A 172 -2.64 10.92 8.44
CA ILE A 172 -2.72 11.78 7.24
C ILE A 172 -4.16 11.92 6.75
N LEU A 173 -4.89 10.81 6.66
CA LEU A 173 -6.30 10.81 6.24
C LEU A 173 -7.19 11.58 7.23
N LYS A 174 -6.90 11.46 8.52
CA LYS A 174 -7.60 12.23 9.56
C LYS A 174 -7.34 13.72 9.41
N ASP A 175 -6.07 14.13 9.25
CA ASP A 175 -5.70 15.53 9.10
C ASP A 175 -6.34 16.14 7.85
N ALA A 176 -6.31 15.43 6.72
CA ALA A 176 -7.00 15.85 5.50
C ALA A 176 -8.52 15.95 5.68
N LYS A 177 -9.14 15.00 6.41
CA LYS A 177 -10.57 15.06 6.70
C LYS A 177 -10.94 16.26 7.58
N GLU A 178 -10.12 16.57 8.58
CA GLU A 178 -10.32 17.71 9.48
C GLU A 178 -10.11 19.06 8.78
N ALA A 179 -9.27 19.09 7.73
CA ALA A 179 -9.06 20.27 6.89
C ALA A 179 -10.25 20.60 5.98
N ILE A 180 -11.11 19.63 5.64
CA ILE A 180 -12.30 19.88 4.79
C ILE A 180 -13.42 20.46 5.65
N THR A 181 -13.61 21.78 5.57
CA THR A 181 -14.75 22.44 6.25
C THR A 181 -16.08 22.15 5.53
N GLN A 182 -17.19 22.30 6.26
CA GLN A 182 -18.53 22.16 5.67
C GLN A 182 -18.81 23.20 4.57
N GLU A 183 -18.17 24.37 4.66
CA GLU A 183 -18.32 25.46 3.69
C GLU A 183 -17.51 25.22 2.41
N GLU A 184 -16.33 24.61 2.52
CA GLU A 184 -15.45 24.32 1.38
C GLU A 184 -15.83 23.05 0.63
N ARG A 185 -16.42 22.06 1.33
CA ARG A 185 -16.80 20.76 0.75
C ARG A 185 -17.57 20.86 -0.58
N PRO A 186 -18.60 21.72 -0.73
CA PRO A 186 -19.28 21.89 -2.01
C PRO A 186 -18.37 22.42 -3.14
N SER A 187 -17.37 23.25 -2.82
CA SER A 187 -16.42 23.76 -3.81
C SER A 187 -15.49 22.67 -4.31
N LEU A 188 -14.91 21.90 -3.40
CA LEU A 188 -14.05 20.76 -3.73
C LEU A 188 -14.79 19.73 -4.61
N MET A 189 -16.08 19.48 -4.34
CA MET A 189 -16.91 18.62 -5.21
C MET A 189 -17.12 19.20 -6.61
N ARG A 190 -17.22 20.52 -6.75
CA ARG A 190 -17.32 21.17 -8.07
C ARG A 190 -16.01 21.06 -8.83
N GLU A 191 -14.88 21.28 -8.17
CA GLU A 191 -13.54 21.12 -8.77
C GLU A 191 -13.33 19.69 -9.28
N MET A 192 -13.70 18.68 -8.48
CA MET A 192 -13.69 17.28 -8.92
C MET A 192 -14.58 17.05 -10.15
N ARG A 193 -15.76 17.66 -10.17
CA ARG A 193 -16.67 17.55 -11.32
C ARG A 193 -16.07 18.17 -12.57
N GLU A 194 -15.43 19.33 -12.45
CA GLU A 194 -14.79 20.02 -13.57
C GLU A 194 -13.61 19.20 -14.10
N LEU A 195 -12.79 18.64 -13.20
CA LEU A 195 -11.62 17.84 -13.55
C LEU A 195 -11.98 16.55 -14.29
N TYR A 196 -13.00 15.82 -13.83
CA TYR A 196 -13.36 14.51 -14.38
C TYR A 196 -14.59 14.53 -15.32
N GLY A 197 -15.23 15.68 -15.50
CA GLY A 197 -16.39 15.85 -16.38
C GLY A 197 -17.66 15.11 -15.94
N ARG A 198 -17.75 14.68 -14.68
CA ARG A 198 -18.87 13.89 -14.13
C ARG A 198 -19.27 14.40 -12.76
N SER A 199 -20.51 14.13 -12.33
CA SER A 199 -20.91 14.52 -10.97
C SER A 199 -20.08 13.79 -9.91
N TYR A 200 -19.80 14.45 -8.77
CA TYR A 200 -19.05 13.81 -7.69
C TYR A 200 -19.70 12.50 -7.20
N ASN A 201 -21.04 12.46 -7.13
CA ASN A 201 -21.77 11.24 -6.80
C ASN A 201 -21.53 10.11 -7.81
N GLU A 202 -21.46 10.43 -9.11
CA GLU A 202 -21.13 9.44 -10.13
C GLU A 202 -19.68 8.96 -9.98
N LEU A 203 -18.73 9.87 -9.74
CA LEU A 203 -17.32 9.54 -9.51
C LEU A 203 -17.16 8.60 -8.31
N SER A 204 -17.72 8.97 -7.15
CA SER A 204 -17.64 8.18 -5.92
C SER A 204 -18.19 6.76 -6.11
N ARG A 205 -19.35 6.63 -6.79
CA ARG A 205 -19.97 5.32 -7.07
C ARG A 205 -19.18 4.50 -8.08
N THR A 206 -18.74 5.12 -9.17
CA THR A 206 -18.11 4.41 -10.28
C THR A 206 -16.67 4.03 -9.96
N LEU A 207 -15.93 4.90 -9.27
CA LEU A 207 -14.51 4.71 -8.97
C LEU A 207 -14.25 3.94 -7.67
N PHE A 208 -15.12 4.06 -6.66
CA PHE A 208 -14.86 3.53 -5.31
C PHE A 208 -16.02 2.70 -4.73
N ALA A 209 -16.95 2.28 -5.59
CA ALA A 209 -18.06 1.41 -5.22
C ALA A 209 -18.86 1.91 -3.99
N THR A 210 -19.06 3.22 -3.88
CA THR A 210 -19.93 3.79 -2.84
C THR A 210 -21.40 3.59 -3.19
N SER A 211 -22.24 3.47 -2.16
CA SER A 211 -23.69 3.26 -2.33
C SER A 211 -24.47 4.55 -2.61
N GLY A 212 -23.87 5.71 -2.30
CA GLY A 212 -24.44 7.05 -2.53
C GLY A 212 -23.99 8.04 -1.46
N ILE A 213 -24.67 9.18 -1.38
CA ILE A 213 -24.32 10.30 -0.48
C ILE A 213 -24.29 9.96 1.01
N ASN A 214 -25.04 8.94 1.43
CA ASN A 214 -25.09 8.48 2.82
C ASN A 214 -24.05 7.39 3.12
N ASP A 215 -23.25 6.96 2.14
CA ASP A 215 -22.17 6.01 2.36
C ASP A 215 -21.10 6.70 3.23
N PRO A 216 -20.63 6.08 4.33
CA PRO A 216 -19.60 6.69 5.17
C PRO A 216 -18.28 6.96 4.44
N ARG A 217 -18.06 6.30 3.29
CA ARG A 217 -16.89 6.49 2.42
C ARG A 217 -17.11 7.53 1.33
N TYR A 218 -18.28 8.15 1.25
CA TYR A 218 -18.67 9.00 0.13
C TYR A 218 -17.64 10.10 -0.17
N ASP A 219 -17.10 10.72 0.89
CA ASP A 219 -16.12 11.80 0.82
C ASP A 219 -14.66 11.32 0.76
N ASN A 220 -14.39 10.01 0.84
CA ASN A 220 -13.02 9.51 0.91
C ASN A 220 -12.19 9.89 -0.31
N PHE A 221 -12.80 10.04 -1.49
CA PHE A 221 -12.06 10.51 -2.66
C PHE A 221 -11.57 11.96 -2.51
N LEU A 222 -12.36 12.85 -1.86
CA LEU A 222 -11.90 14.21 -1.57
C LEU A 222 -10.79 14.20 -0.54
N ILE A 223 -10.99 13.44 0.54
CA ILE A 223 -10.01 13.29 1.62
C ILE A 223 -8.69 12.77 1.06
N GLY A 224 -8.76 11.75 0.20
CA GLY A 224 -7.64 11.16 -0.51
C GLY A 224 -6.88 12.15 -1.37
N THR A 225 -7.59 12.88 -2.22
CA THR A 225 -6.97 13.89 -3.08
C THR A 225 -6.25 14.96 -2.27
N LEU A 226 -6.88 15.48 -1.22
CA LEU A 226 -6.25 16.48 -0.34
C LEU A 226 -5.04 15.91 0.40
N ALA A 227 -5.19 14.72 0.99
CA ALA A 227 -4.11 13.99 1.65
C ALA A 227 -2.89 13.78 0.74
N SER A 228 -3.14 13.47 -0.55
CA SER A 228 -2.09 13.22 -1.53
C SER A 228 -1.45 14.47 -2.14
N SER A 229 -2.07 15.65 -1.98
CA SER A 229 -1.60 16.89 -2.62
C SER A 229 -0.84 17.80 -1.67
N ASP A 230 -1.22 17.83 -0.39
CA ASP A 230 -0.75 18.86 0.55
C ASP A 230 0.00 18.30 1.77
N ASN A 231 0.30 16.99 1.80
CA ASN A 231 0.97 16.37 2.95
C ASN A 231 2.42 15.93 2.61
N PRO A 232 3.45 16.49 3.28
CA PRO A 232 4.84 16.16 3.00
C PRO A 232 5.23 14.72 3.38
N ASP A 233 4.49 14.07 4.29
CA ASP A 233 4.67 12.65 4.54
C ASP A 233 4.14 11.82 3.36
N PHE A 234 3.04 12.24 2.72
CA PHE A 234 2.56 11.56 1.52
C PHE A 234 3.62 11.54 0.41
N ASP A 235 4.32 12.65 0.17
CA ASP A 235 5.42 12.71 -0.81
C ASP A 235 6.57 11.75 -0.47
N LEU A 236 6.88 11.60 0.82
CA LEU A 236 7.91 10.68 1.31
C LEU A 236 7.52 9.22 1.01
N ILE A 237 6.30 8.80 1.33
CA ILE A 237 5.87 7.42 1.04
C ILE A 237 5.66 7.18 -0.45
N TRP A 238 5.21 8.20 -1.19
CA TRP A 238 5.11 8.14 -2.64
C TRP A 238 6.47 7.87 -3.27
N SER A 239 7.49 8.62 -2.84
CA SER A 239 8.87 8.43 -3.31
C SER A 239 9.45 7.06 -2.95
N ALA A 240 9.05 6.48 -1.82
CA ALA A 240 9.46 5.13 -1.40
C ALA A 240 8.81 4.01 -2.22
N LEU A 241 7.57 4.19 -2.67
CA LEU A 241 6.80 3.16 -3.36
C LEU A 241 6.77 3.30 -4.88
N PHE A 242 6.99 4.48 -5.44
CA PHE A 242 6.90 4.73 -6.89
C PHE A 242 8.24 5.08 -7.56
N THR A 243 9.36 5.00 -6.83
CA THR A 243 10.72 5.23 -7.36
C THR A 243 11.02 4.34 -8.57
N ARG A 244 11.76 4.88 -9.54
CA ARG A 244 12.33 4.09 -10.65
C ARG A 244 13.81 3.75 -10.45
N ASN A 245 14.29 3.88 -9.20
CA ASN A 245 15.66 3.59 -8.76
C ASN A 245 16.72 4.25 -9.65
N GLU A 246 17.61 3.44 -10.25
CA GLU A 246 18.71 3.89 -11.10
C GLU A 246 18.26 4.64 -12.36
N ASN A 247 16.99 4.52 -12.76
CA ASN A 247 16.43 5.30 -13.86
C ASN A 247 16.03 6.73 -13.43
N GLU A 248 16.01 7.00 -12.13
CA GLU A 248 15.65 8.28 -11.52
C GLU A 248 16.86 8.98 -10.89
N TYR A 249 17.78 8.20 -10.30
CA TYR A 249 18.96 8.70 -9.60
C TYR A 249 20.26 8.11 -10.18
N GLY A 250 21.29 8.95 -10.36
CA GLY A 250 22.65 8.48 -10.68
C GLY A 250 23.40 7.95 -9.45
N ASP A 251 24.58 7.35 -9.67
CA ASP A 251 25.41 6.65 -8.66
C ASP A 251 25.57 7.36 -7.30
N HIS A 252 25.59 8.71 -7.28
CA HIS A 252 25.72 9.47 -6.05
C HIS A 252 24.49 9.33 -5.13
N GLY A 253 23.28 9.30 -5.69
CA GLY A 253 22.06 9.11 -4.92
C GLY A 253 21.99 7.72 -4.27
N TYR A 254 22.46 6.70 -5.00
CA TYR A 254 22.45 5.32 -4.50
C TYR A 254 23.32 5.13 -3.25
N ASN A 255 24.50 5.77 -3.20
CA ASN A 255 25.40 5.68 -2.04
C ASN A 255 24.80 6.32 -0.77
N VAL A 256 24.08 7.45 -0.89
CA VAL A 256 23.39 8.08 0.24
C VAL A 256 22.34 7.13 0.83
N ILE A 257 21.62 6.42 -0.04
CA ILE A 257 20.56 5.51 0.38
C ILE A 257 21.12 4.27 1.07
N LEU A 258 22.18 3.69 0.53
CA LEU A 258 22.88 2.55 1.13
C LEU A 258 23.39 2.88 2.54
N ASP A 259 24.07 4.03 2.69
CA ASP A 259 24.63 4.48 3.96
C ASP A 259 23.55 4.78 5.02
N THR A 260 22.37 5.22 4.58
CA THR A 260 21.28 5.58 5.49
C THR A 260 20.49 4.35 5.94
N MET A 261 20.28 3.37 5.06
CA MET A 261 19.48 2.17 5.39
C MET A 261 20.23 1.12 6.21
N LEU A 262 21.56 1.09 6.12
CA LEU A 262 22.41 0.05 6.72
C LEU A 262 23.11 0.48 8.02
N ARG A 263 22.81 1.67 8.54
CA ARG A 263 23.24 2.13 9.87
C ARG A 263 22.14 1.90 10.92
#